data_AF-A0A349E888-F1
#
_entry.id   AF-A0A349E888-F1
#
_cell.length_a   1.000
_cell.length_b   1.000
_cell.length_c   1.000
_cell.angle_alpha   90.00
_cell.angle_beta   90.00
_cell.angle_gamma   90.00
#
_symmetry.space_group_name_H-M   'P 1'
#
loop_
_entity.id
_entity.type
_entity.pdbx_description
1 polymer ?
#
loop_
_entity_poly.entity_id
_entity_poly.type
_entity_poly.pdbx_seq_one_letter_code
_entity_poly.pdbx_strand_id
1 'polypeptide(L)' 'MKEIDTFVTHLECSYTGKTYPADQLHGLSEAGKPLLVRYDLEALGKAIEKEDLEGRLPEFWRYREFLPVRKSENIVRLG' A
#
# COMPACT_ATOMS: atom_id res chain seq x y z
N MET A 1 2.96 17.81 3.68
CA MET A 1 1.84 16.84 3.67
C MET A 1 1.89 16.06 4.98
N LYS A 2 0.75 15.60 5.52
CA LYS A 2 0.72 14.77 6.73
C LYS A 2 1.27 13.39 6.41
N GLU A 3 2.14 12.85 7.27
CA GLU A 3 2.58 11.47 7.18
C GLU A 3 1.45 10.49 7.47
N ILE A 4 1.45 9.37 6.76
CA ILE A 4 0.43 8.33 6.85
C ILE A 4 1.15 7.00 6.96
N ASP A 5 0.76 6.21 7.95
CA ASP A 5 1.26 4.86 8.10
C ASP A 5 0.80 3.98 6.93
N THR A 6 1.64 3.04 6.52
CA THR A 6 1.22 2.06 5.53
C THR A 6 0.35 0.98 6.17
N PHE A 7 -0.73 0.61 5.48
CA PHE A 7 -1.59 -0.49 5.88
C PHE A 7 -1.13 -1.83 5.28
N VAL A 8 0.02 -1.86 4.58
CA VAL A 8 0.60 -3.12 4.10
C VAL A 8 1.05 -3.96 5.28
N THR A 9 0.54 -5.19 5.36
CA THR A 9 0.91 -6.14 6.42
C THR A 9 2.04 -7.05 5.97
N HIS A 10 1.89 -7.66 4.79
CA HIS A 10 2.84 -8.63 4.27
C HIS A 10 2.64 -8.84 2.76
N LEU A 11 3.54 -9.62 2.16
CA LEU A 11 3.38 -10.17 0.82
C LEU A 11 2.95 -11.63 0.90
N GLU A 12 2.12 -12.08 -0.03
CA GLU A 12 1.57 -13.42 -0.05
C GLU A 12 1.78 -14.07 -1.43
N CYS A 13 2.26 -15.31 -1.46
CA CYS A 13 2.36 -16.06 -2.70
C CYS A 13 0.97 -16.27 -3.31
N SER A 14 0.80 -15.86 -4.56
CA SER A 14 -0.49 -15.95 -5.27
C SER A 14 -1.02 -17.37 -5.47
N TYR A 15 -0.18 -18.38 -5.26
CA TYR A 15 -0.54 -19.79 -5.46
C TYR A 15 -0.62 -20.58 -4.15
N THR A 16 0.33 -20.37 -3.24
CA THR A 16 0.44 -21.18 -2.02
C THR A 16 -0.09 -20.47 -0.77
N GLY A 17 -0.34 -19.16 -0.82
CA GLY A 17 -0.71 -18.38 0.36
C GLY A 17 0.43 -18.17 1.36
N LYS A 18 1.67 -18.58 1.04
CA LYS A 18 2.82 -18.39 1.93
C LYS A 18 3.11 -16.90 2.13
N THR A 19 3.34 -16.49 3.38
CA THR A 19 3.66 -15.13 3.79
C THR A 19 5.14 -14.78 3.64
N TYR A 20 5.42 -13.55 3.21
CA TYR A 20 6.74 -12.95 3.04
C TYR A 20 6.75 -11.51 3.61
N PRO A 21 7.88 -11.01 4.16
CA PRO A 21 7.97 -9.63 4.66
C PRO A 21 7.85 -8.58 3.55
N ALA A 22 7.10 -7.50 3.74
CA ALA A 22 6.89 -6.47 2.70
C ALA A 22 8.08 -5.52 2.47
N ASP A 23 8.95 -5.35 3.47
CA ASP A 23 10.06 -4.38 3.45
C ASP A 23 11.40 -5.00 3.08
N GLN A 24 11.37 -5.98 2.20
CA GLN A 24 12.55 -6.68 1.72
C GLN A 24 12.50 -6.82 0.20
N LEU A 25 13.67 -6.87 -0.42
CA LEU A 25 13.76 -7.15 -1.83
C LEU A 25 13.40 -8.62 -2.07
N HIS A 26 12.33 -8.85 -2.82
CA HIS A 26 11.90 -10.19 -3.21
C HIS A 26 11.94 -10.36 -4.73
N GLY A 27 12.25 -11.58 -5.16
CA GLY A 27 11.93 -12.05 -6.50
C GLY A 27 10.54 -12.68 -6.54
N LEU A 28 10.43 -13.80 -7.25
CA LEU A 28 9.25 -14.65 -7.16
C LEU A 28 9.21 -15.37 -5.81
N SER A 29 8.03 -15.85 -5.44
CA SER A 29 7.89 -16.81 -4.34
C SER A 29 8.75 -18.05 -4.59
N GLU A 30 8.97 -18.85 -3.53
CA GLU A 30 9.63 -20.16 -3.63
C GLU A 30 8.95 -21.11 -4.64
N ALA A 31 7.67 -20.89 -4.94
CA ALA A 31 6.89 -21.64 -5.94
C ALA A 31 7.05 -21.08 -7.37
N GLY A 32 7.91 -20.07 -7.58
CA GLY A 32 8.08 -19.40 -8.88
C GLY A 32 6.86 -18.58 -9.31
N LYS A 33 6.03 -18.14 -8.36
CA LYS A 33 4.80 -17.34 -8.62
C LYS A 33 4.88 -15.92 -8.05
N PRO A 34 4.13 -14.95 -8.60
CA PRO A 34 4.10 -13.59 -8.09
C PRO A 34 3.70 -13.49 -6.62
N LEU A 35 4.21 -12.46 -5.96
CA LEU A 35 3.83 -12.08 -4.61
C LEU A 35 2.79 -10.96 -4.66
N LEU A 36 1.70 -11.13 -3.93
CA LEU A 36 0.61 -10.18 -3.84
C LEU A 36 0.75 -9.38 -2.54
N VAL A 37 0.59 -8.07 -2.63
CA VAL A 37 0.58 -7.20 -1.44
C VAL A 37 -0.72 -7.40 -0.67
N ARG A 38 -0.62 -7.64 0.64
CA ARG A 38 -1.76 -7.79 1.56
C ARG A 38 -1.84 -6.56 2.47
N TYR A 39 -3.07 -6.13 2.75
CA TYR A 39 -3.36 -4.94 3.53
C TYR A 39 -4.22 -5.29 4.74
N ASP A 40 -4.06 -4.53 5.82
CA ASP A 40 -5.03 -4.45 6.91
C ASP A 40 -6.21 -3.59 6.46
N LEU A 41 -7.19 -4.24 5.82
CA LEU A 41 -8.37 -3.57 5.28
C LEU A 41 -9.30 -3.04 6.39
N GLU A 42 -9.26 -3.62 7.58
CA GLU A 42 -10.07 -3.15 8.71
C GLU A 42 -9.52 -1.82 9.23
N ALA A 43 -8.21 -1.75 9.47
CA ALA A 43 -7.56 -0.51 9.87
C ALA A 43 -7.67 0.57 8.79
N LEU A 44 -7.48 0.19 7.52
CA LEU A 44 -7.60 1.10 6.38
C LEU A 44 -9.01 1.70 6.28
N GLY A 45 -10.05 0.87 6.44
CA GLY A 45 -11.44 1.33 6.40
C GLY A 45 -11.82 2.28 7.54
N LYS A 46 -11.06 2.28 8.64
CA LYS A 46 -11.23 3.24 9.76
C LYS A 46 -10.41 4.52 9.58
N ALA A 47 -9.44 4.52 8.66
CA ALA A 47 -8.48 5.60 8.50
C ALA A 47 -8.89 6.66 7.47
N ILE A 48 -9.86 6.36 6.60
CA ILE A 48 -10.30 7.25 5.53
C ILE A 48 -11.79 7.08 5.24
N GLU A 49 -12.50 8.20 5.09
CA GLU A 49 -13.87 8.28 4.61
C GLU A 49 -13.93 8.78 3.16
N LYS A 50 -15.06 8.64 2.48
CA LYS A 50 -15.18 9.07 1.08
C LYS A 50 -15.09 10.59 0.94
N GLU A 51 -15.64 11.28 1.93
CA GLU A 51 -15.72 12.72 2.08
C GLU A 51 -14.32 13.35 2.21
N ASP A 52 -13.37 12.62 2.83
CA ASP A 52 -11.96 13.04 2.91
C ASP A 52 -11.29 13.20 1.54
N LEU A 53 -11.84 12.55 0.50
CA LEU A 53 -11.29 12.59 -0.86
C LEU A 53 -11.77 13.79 -1.67
N GLU A 54 -12.88 14.42 -1.31
CA GLU A 54 -13.49 15.51 -2.09
C GLU A 54 -12.62 16.77 -2.12
N GLY A 55 -11.98 17.08 -0.99
CA GLY A 55 -11.08 18.24 -0.88
C GLY A 55 -9.67 18.02 -1.42
N ARG A 56 -9.35 16.80 -1.89
CA ARG A 56 -8.01 16.46 -2.38
C ARG A 56 -7.87 16.77 -3.87
N LEU A 57 -6.63 17.03 -4.30
CA LEU A 57 -6.33 17.13 -5.72
C LEU A 57 -6.75 15.84 -6.46
N PRO A 58 -7.28 15.94 -7.70
CA PRO A 58 -7.73 14.79 -8.48
C PRO A 58 -6.55 14.03 -9.10
N GLU A 59 -5.59 13.63 -8.28
CA GLU A 59 -4.36 12.96 -8.67
C GLU A 59 -4.25 11.56 -8.03
N PHE A 60 -3.27 10.77 -8.46
CA PHE A 60 -3.04 9.42 -7.92
C PHE A 60 -2.80 9.45 -6.39
N TRP A 61 -2.07 10.46 -5.91
CA TRP A 61 -1.76 10.67 -4.49
C TRP A 61 -2.94 11.15 -3.65
N ARG A 62 -4.17 11.16 -4.17
CA ARG A 62 -5.35 11.35 -3.31
C ARG A 62 -5.68 10.11 -2.46
N TYR A 63 -5.18 8.93 -2.85
CA TYR A 63 -5.46 7.63 -2.22
C TYR A 63 -4.27 7.11 -1.40
N ARG A 64 -3.54 7.99 -0.70
CA ARG A 64 -2.24 7.65 -0.06
C ARG A 64 -2.34 6.51 0.94
N GLU A 65 -3.47 6.41 1.62
CA GLU A 65 -3.80 5.37 2.57
C GLU A 65 -3.77 3.98 1.92
N PHE A 66 -4.05 3.87 0.62
CA PHE A 66 -3.97 2.62 -0.15
C PHE A 66 -2.58 2.32 -0.71
N LEU A 67 -1.63 3.26 -0.57
CA LEU A 67 -0.31 3.16 -1.18
C LEU A 67 0.76 2.85 -0.12
N PRO A 68 1.80 2.07 -0.46
CA PRO A 68 2.87 1.71 0.48
C PRO A 68 3.92 2.82 0.65
N VAL A 69 3.50 4.09 0.72
CA VAL A 69 4.42 5.24 0.86
C VAL A 69 4.34 5.79 2.28
N ARG A 70 5.42 5.60 3.05
CA ARG A 70 5.49 6.00 4.46
C ARG A 70 5.91 7.45 4.70
N LYS A 71 6.70 8.01 3.77
CA LYS A 71 7.24 9.35 3.88
C LYS A 71 6.73 10.22 2.76
N SER A 72 6.18 11.35 3.12
CA SER A 72 5.58 12.31 2.20
C SER A 72 6.62 12.92 1.26
N GLU A 73 7.90 12.97 1.67
CA GLU A 73 9.01 13.39 0.82
C GLU A 73 9.25 12.47 -0.40
N ASN A 74 8.82 11.21 -0.33
CA ASN A 74 8.98 10.24 -1.42
C ASN A 74 7.86 10.32 -2.48
N ILE A 75 6.90 11.24 -2.30
CA ILE A 75 5.81 11.45 -3.25
C ILE A 75 6.33 12.27 -4.43
N VAL A 76 6.36 11.64 -5.61
CA VAL A 76 6.83 12.27 -6.85
C VAL A 76 5.62 12.62 -7.73
N ARG A 77 5.59 13.86 -8.23
CA ARG A 77 4.61 14.35 -9.22
C ARG A 77 5.37 14.80 -10.46
N LEU A 78 4.90 14.38 -11.63
CA LEU A 78 5.58 14.67 -12.90
C LEU A 78 4.83 15.68 -13.78
N GLY A 79 3.82 16.38 -13.23
CA GLY A 79 2.95 17.32 -13.95
C GLY A 79 1.51 16.85 -13.93
#